data_AF-A0A9X5X694-F1
#
_entry.id   AF-A0A9X5X694-F1
#
_cell.length_a   1.000
_cell.length_b   1.000
_cell.length_c   1.000
_cell.angle_alpha   90.00
_cell.angle_beta   90.00
_cell.angle_gamma   90.00
#
_symmetry.space_group_name_H-M   'P 1'
#
loop_
_entity.id
_entity.type
_entity.pdbx_description
1 polymer ?
#
loop_
_entity_poly.entity_id
_entity_poly.type
_entity_poly.pdbx_seq_one_letter_code
_entity_poly.pdbx_strand_id
1 'polypeptide(L)'
;PGARPELDLPLARMVVLGGTAWVLDETAEAIRLLGAAMDHLRRSPTSGANATVAQALALALYESGSWTEARAALDEAYGLAAEGGLENVVVGAPVLRATLLALRGDTEEARAAVQRAVHGIDLPNCRSLQVRTHYALGAAALAEGDHAAAYDRFRAVYTRQPEPEPLHFHASDYYLADLVAAAVRTGRAE
;
A
#
# COMPACT_ATOMS: atom_id res chain seq x y z
N PRO A 1 -33.93 10.49 9.12
CA PRO A 1 -33.05 10.84 7.99
C PRO A 1 -32.08 11.95 8.40
N GLY A 2 -31.05 11.59 9.17
CA GLY A 2 -30.02 12.53 9.62
C GLY A 2 -29.02 12.76 8.51
N ALA A 3 -28.83 14.01 8.11
CA ALA A 3 -27.74 14.40 7.24
C ALA A 3 -26.41 13.93 7.86
N ARG A 4 -25.59 13.20 7.10
CA ARG A 4 -24.24 12.83 7.56
C ARG A 4 -23.46 14.14 7.78
N PRO A 5 -22.93 14.41 8.98
CA PRO A 5 -22.27 15.69 9.32
C PRO A 5 -21.00 15.98 8.50
N GLU A 6 -20.57 15.04 7.67
CA GLU A 6 -19.33 15.05 6.90
C GLU A 6 -19.44 15.81 5.57
N LEU A 7 -20.66 16.10 5.10
CA LEU A 7 -20.86 16.92 3.90
C LEU A 7 -20.37 18.38 4.08
N ASP A 8 -20.07 18.80 5.31
CA ASP A 8 -19.60 20.15 5.65
C ASP A 8 -18.10 20.25 6.01
N LEU A 9 -17.33 19.15 5.94
CA LEU A 9 -15.88 19.22 6.19
C LEU A 9 -15.16 19.81 4.96
N PRO A 10 -14.29 20.84 5.13
CA PRO A 10 -13.46 21.32 4.04
C PRO A 10 -12.56 20.19 3.48
N LEU A 11 -12.40 20.13 2.16
CA LEU A 11 -11.58 19.12 1.46
C LEU A 11 -10.21 18.91 2.12
N ALA A 12 -9.49 20.00 2.39
CA ALA A 12 -8.17 19.93 3.02
C ALA A 12 -8.20 19.20 4.37
N ARG A 13 -9.30 19.35 5.13
CA ARG A 13 -9.48 18.68 6.42
C ARG A 13 -9.77 17.19 6.24
N MET A 14 -10.56 16.81 5.24
CA MET A 14 -10.79 15.40 4.90
C MET A 14 -9.49 14.72 4.49
N VAL A 15 -8.66 15.36 3.67
CA VAL A 15 -7.36 14.82 3.23
C VAL A 15 -6.41 14.64 4.42
N VAL A 16 -6.24 15.66 5.25
CA VAL A 16 -5.33 15.60 6.40
C VAL A 16 -5.80 14.55 7.41
N LEU A 17 -7.08 14.59 7.82
CA LEU A 17 -7.61 13.63 8.79
C LEU A 17 -7.62 12.21 8.23
N GLY A 18 -7.93 12.03 6.95
CA GLY A 18 -7.92 10.71 6.31
C GLY A 18 -6.50 10.12 6.23
N GLY A 19 -5.50 10.94 5.89
CA GLY A 19 -4.10 10.53 5.92
C GLY A 19 -3.61 10.22 7.34
N THR A 20 -4.04 10.99 8.35
CA THR A 20 -3.74 10.71 9.76
C THR A 20 -4.39 9.41 10.23
N ALA A 21 -5.68 9.21 9.93
CA ALA A 21 -6.40 7.98 10.25
C ALA A 21 -5.71 6.76 9.63
N TRP A 22 -5.25 6.87 8.37
CA TRP A 22 -4.50 5.80 7.70
C TRP A 22 -3.20 5.47 8.45
N VAL A 23 -2.42 6.50 8.81
CA VAL A 23 -1.16 6.34 9.54
C VAL A 23 -1.35 5.75 10.94
N LEU A 24 -2.50 6.01 11.58
CA LEU A 24 -2.86 5.51 12.91
C LEU A 24 -3.57 4.15 12.88
N ASP A 25 -3.64 3.51 11.71
CA ASP A 25 -4.33 2.24 11.51
C ASP A 25 -5.86 2.28 11.78
N GLU A 26 -6.44 3.47 11.75
CA GLU A 26 -7.90 3.67 11.77
C GLU A 26 -8.48 3.46 10.36
N THR A 27 -8.24 2.28 9.78
CA THR A 27 -8.43 1.99 8.35
C THR A 27 -9.85 2.27 7.85
N ALA A 28 -10.87 1.99 8.66
CA ALA A 28 -12.27 2.30 8.30
C ALA A 28 -12.51 3.82 8.18
N GLU A 29 -11.93 4.61 9.08
CA GLU A 29 -12.05 6.07 9.09
C GLU A 29 -11.24 6.69 7.96
N ALA A 30 -10.06 6.14 7.68
CA ALA A 30 -9.24 6.50 6.53
C ALA A 30 -9.99 6.32 5.21
N ILE A 31 -10.61 5.15 4.99
CA ILE A 31 -11.42 4.86 3.81
C ILE A 31 -12.57 5.86 3.68
N ARG A 32 -13.28 6.12 4.79
CA ARG A 32 -14.41 7.05 4.82
C ARG A 32 -13.99 8.47 4.42
N LEU A 33 -12.95 9.01 5.04
CA LEU A 33 -12.48 10.39 4.83
C LEU A 33 -11.80 10.58 3.48
N LEU A 34 -10.91 9.67 3.09
CA LEU A 34 -10.20 9.74 1.80
C LEU A 34 -11.17 9.48 0.63
N GLY A 35 -12.14 8.58 0.80
CA GLY A 35 -13.21 8.35 -0.18
C GLY A 35 -14.06 9.61 -0.39
N ALA A 36 -14.49 10.26 0.70
CA ALA A 36 -15.23 11.52 0.62
C ALA A 36 -14.41 12.65 -0.03
N ALA A 37 -13.10 12.72 0.25
CA ALA A 37 -12.19 13.65 -0.40
C ALA A 37 -12.11 13.38 -1.91
N MET A 38 -11.97 12.11 -2.33
CA MET A 38 -11.96 11.73 -3.75
C MET A 38 -13.29 12.07 -4.45
N ASP A 39 -14.43 11.82 -3.82
CA ASP A 39 -15.73 12.21 -4.36
C ASP A 39 -15.89 13.72 -4.53
N HIS A 40 -15.29 14.51 -3.63
CA HIS A 40 -15.24 15.97 -3.79
C HIS A 40 -14.32 16.37 -4.95
N LEU A 41 -13.13 15.78 -5.04
CA LEU A 41 -12.14 16.07 -6.09
C LEU A 41 -12.63 15.72 -7.49
N ARG A 42 -13.34 14.59 -7.67
CA ARG A 42 -13.97 14.20 -8.95
C ARG A 42 -15.00 15.21 -9.45
N ARG A 43 -15.55 16.04 -8.56
CA ARG A 43 -16.53 17.09 -8.89
C ARG A 43 -15.89 18.46 -9.12
N SER A 44 -14.57 18.60 -8.92
CA SER A 44 -13.85 19.88 -9.04
C SER A 44 -12.96 19.90 -10.31
N PRO A 45 -12.95 21.00 -11.08
CA PRO A 45 -12.21 21.09 -12.35
C PRO A 45 -10.69 21.33 -12.22
N THR A 46 -10.13 21.46 -11.02
CA THR A 46 -8.68 21.64 -10.80
C THR A 46 -7.97 20.31 -10.55
N SER A 47 -7.29 19.78 -11.58
CA SER A 47 -6.46 18.57 -11.47
C SER A 47 -5.07 18.91 -10.93
N GLY A 48 -4.63 18.16 -9.92
CA GLY A 48 -3.27 18.24 -9.38
C GLY A 48 -3.10 17.63 -7.99
N ALA A 49 -4.09 17.78 -7.11
CA ALA A 49 -4.05 17.29 -5.72
C ALA A 49 -4.59 15.85 -5.53
N ASN A 50 -4.82 15.11 -6.61
CA ASN A 50 -5.69 13.92 -6.57
C ASN A 50 -4.93 12.60 -6.45
N ALA A 51 -3.68 12.54 -6.94
CA ALA A 51 -2.96 11.28 -7.07
C ALA A 51 -2.47 10.71 -5.71
N THR A 52 -2.01 11.58 -4.80
CA THR A 52 -1.59 11.16 -3.44
C THR A 52 -2.78 10.72 -2.59
N VAL A 53 -3.93 11.39 -2.71
CA VAL A 53 -5.16 11.01 -2.00
C VAL A 53 -5.67 9.67 -2.51
N ALA A 54 -5.70 9.48 -3.84
CA ALA A 54 -6.07 8.21 -4.46
C ALA A 54 -5.13 7.06 -4.06
N GLN A 55 -3.82 7.30 -3.96
CA GLN A 55 -2.86 6.29 -3.47
C GLN A 55 -3.10 5.94 -1.99
N ALA A 56 -3.29 6.93 -1.12
CA ALA A 56 -3.58 6.68 0.28
C ALA A 56 -4.88 5.88 0.46
N LEU A 57 -5.91 6.22 -0.32
CA LEU A 57 -7.17 5.47 -0.36
C LEU A 57 -6.95 4.03 -0.86
N ALA A 58 -6.17 3.84 -1.93
CA ALA A 58 -5.86 2.51 -2.46
C ALA A 58 -5.14 1.62 -1.42
N LEU A 59 -4.20 2.20 -0.66
CA LEU A 59 -3.51 1.51 0.42
C LEU A 59 -4.46 1.13 1.57
N ALA A 60 -5.31 2.05 2.03
CA ALA A 60 -6.28 1.76 3.07
C ALA A 60 -7.30 0.68 2.65
N LEU A 61 -7.79 0.74 1.40
CA LEU A 61 -8.67 -0.27 0.83
C LEU A 61 -7.98 -1.64 0.74
N TYR A 62 -6.71 -1.66 0.33
CA TYR A 62 -5.91 -2.89 0.31
C TYR A 62 -5.77 -3.50 1.71
N GLU A 63 -5.38 -2.67 2.68
CA GLU A 63 -5.19 -3.03 4.09
C GLU A 63 -6.50 -3.54 4.74
N SER A 64 -7.67 -3.05 4.31
CA SER A 64 -8.98 -3.55 4.75
C SER A 64 -9.47 -4.85 4.08
N GLY A 65 -8.77 -5.33 3.05
CA GLY A 65 -9.22 -6.49 2.24
C GLY A 65 -10.12 -6.16 1.05
N SER A 66 -10.48 -4.89 0.84
CA SER A 66 -11.27 -4.41 -0.32
C SER A 66 -10.44 -4.35 -1.62
N TRP A 67 -9.84 -5.46 -2.04
CA TRP A 67 -8.83 -5.48 -3.11
C TRP A 67 -9.35 -5.04 -4.49
N THR A 68 -10.64 -5.25 -4.78
CA THR A 68 -11.25 -4.78 -6.04
C THR A 68 -11.32 -3.25 -6.07
N GLU A 69 -11.72 -2.63 -4.96
CA GLU A 69 -11.83 -1.19 -4.81
C GLU A 69 -10.43 -0.55 -4.73
N ALA A 70 -9.49 -1.21 -4.05
CA ALA A 70 -8.09 -0.81 -4.01
C ALA A 70 -7.49 -0.69 -5.42
N ARG A 71 -7.76 -1.68 -6.29
CA ARG A 71 -7.33 -1.64 -7.69
C ARG A 71 -7.95 -0.46 -8.46
N ALA A 72 -9.25 -0.19 -8.27
CA ALA A 72 -9.91 0.93 -8.93
C ALA A 72 -9.31 2.28 -8.50
N ALA A 73 -9.08 2.47 -7.20
CA ALA A 73 -8.42 3.67 -6.67
C ALA A 73 -6.97 3.80 -7.17
N LEU A 74 -6.29 2.68 -7.38
CA LEU A 74 -4.93 2.64 -7.91
C LEU A 74 -4.86 3.07 -9.37
N ASP A 75 -5.77 2.56 -10.20
CA ASP A 75 -5.86 2.93 -11.62
C ASP A 75 -6.18 4.43 -11.75
N GLU A 76 -7.04 4.97 -10.89
CA GLU A 76 -7.32 6.40 -10.80
C GLU A 76 -6.07 7.20 -10.37
N ALA A 77 -5.36 6.77 -9.33
CA ALA A 77 -4.14 7.42 -8.86
C ALA A 77 -3.09 7.53 -9.98
N TYR A 78 -2.92 6.45 -10.75
CA TYR A 78 -2.00 6.40 -11.88
C TYR A 78 -2.40 7.29 -13.05
N GLY A 79 -3.67 7.28 -13.45
CA GLY A 79 -4.17 8.14 -14.51
C GLY A 79 -3.93 9.61 -14.17
N LEU A 80 -4.26 10.01 -12.95
CA LEU A 80 -4.07 11.37 -12.46
C LEU A 80 -2.59 11.78 -12.38
N ALA A 81 -1.70 10.86 -11.98
CA ALA A 81 -0.28 11.13 -11.92
C ALA A 81 0.34 11.32 -13.32
N ALA A 82 -0.04 10.46 -14.27
CA ALA A 82 0.44 10.53 -15.65
C ALA A 82 -0.04 11.81 -16.37
N GLU A 83 -1.29 12.21 -16.13
CA GLU A 83 -1.83 13.47 -16.68
C GLU A 83 -1.12 14.71 -16.12
N GLY A 84 -0.66 14.64 -14.86
CA GLY A 84 0.01 15.75 -14.17
C GLY A 84 1.54 15.77 -14.27
N GLY A 85 2.18 14.73 -14.82
CA GLY A 85 3.63 14.55 -14.75
C GLY A 85 4.16 14.38 -13.32
N LEU A 86 3.34 13.79 -12.44
CA LEU A 86 3.57 13.61 -11.01
C LEU A 86 3.79 12.14 -10.64
N GLU A 87 4.34 11.34 -11.56
CA GLU A 87 4.58 9.90 -11.34
C GLU A 87 5.54 9.65 -10.16
N ASN A 88 6.43 10.60 -9.89
CA ASN A 88 7.31 10.61 -8.72
C ASN A 88 6.56 10.86 -7.40
N VAL A 89 5.33 11.34 -7.42
CA VAL A 89 4.48 11.54 -6.24
C VAL A 89 3.77 10.24 -5.85
N VAL A 90 3.64 9.29 -6.79
CA VAL A 90 2.86 8.06 -6.60
C VAL A 90 3.71 6.79 -6.65
N VAL A 91 4.94 6.85 -6.12
CA VAL A 91 5.92 5.76 -6.20
C VAL A 91 5.44 4.46 -5.55
N GLY A 92 4.54 4.54 -4.57
CA GLY A 92 3.95 3.37 -3.91
C GLY A 92 2.89 2.65 -4.73
N ALA A 93 2.22 3.32 -5.66
CA ALA A 93 1.16 2.72 -6.47
C ALA A 93 1.64 1.52 -7.32
N PRO A 94 2.77 1.61 -8.04
CA PRO A 94 3.31 0.45 -8.77
C PRO A 94 3.55 -0.78 -7.90
N VAL A 95 4.04 -0.59 -6.68
CA VAL A 95 4.33 -1.69 -5.76
C VAL A 95 3.04 -2.30 -5.22
N LEU A 96 2.01 -1.49 -4.95
CA LEU A 96 0.68 -2.01 -4.62
C LEU A 96 0.07 -2.80 -5.79
N ARG A 97 0.22 -2.32 -7.04
CA ARG A 97 -0.23 -3.06 -8.24
C ARG A 97 0.46 -4.42 -8.32
N ALA A 98 1.78 -4.43 -8.12
CA ALA A 98 2.56 -5.67 -8.11
C ALA A 98 2.13 -6.63 -7.01
N THR A 99 1.78 -6.10 -5.83
CA THR A 99 1.24 -6.89 -4.73
C THR A 99 -0.06 -7.59 -5.13
N LEU A 100 -1.00 -6.85 -5.74
CA LEU A 100 -2.27 -7.42 -6.21
C LEU A 100 -2.09 -8.46 -7.33
N LEU A 101 -1.09 -8.30 -8.19
CA LEU A 101 -0.69 -9.31 -9.20
C LEU A 101 -0.16 -10.58 -8.51
N ALA A 102 0.76 -10.43 -7.57
CA ALA A 102 1.32 -11.56 -6.83
C ALA A 102 0.24 -12.37 -6.10
N LEU A 103 -0.70 -11.70 -5.44
CA LEU A 103 -1.82 -12.34 -4.74
C LEU A 103 -2.80 -13.08 -5.67
N ARG A 104 -2.76 -12.81 -6.98
CA ARG A 104 -3.53 -13.55 -8.00
C ARG A 104 -2.75 -14.68 -8.66
N GLY A 105 -1.47 -14.82 -8.34
CA GLY A 105 -0.56 -15.79 -8.98
C GLY A 105 0.16 -15.26 -10.22
N ASP A 106 0.01 -13.98 -10.56
CA ASP A 106 0.70 -13.33 -11.69
C ASP A 106 2.12 -12.91 -11.29
N THR A 107 2.93 -13.88 -10.85
CA THR A 107 4.17 -13.68 -10.09
C THR A 107 5.30 -13.05 -10.91
N GLU A 108 5.45 -13.45 -12.17
CA GLU A 108 6.41 -12.85 -13.10
C GLU A 108 6.07 -11.37 -13.39
N GLU A 109 4.79 -11.06 -13.64
CA GLU A 109 4.37 -9.67 -13.87
C GLU A 109 4.57 -8.83 -12.61
N ALA A 110 4.28 -9.40 -11.43
CA ALA A 110 4.52 -8.75 -10.15
C ALA A 110 6.01 -8.40 -9.95
N ARG A 111 6.93 -9.35 -10.15
CA ARG A 111 8.37 -9.09 -10.04
C ARG A 111 8.85 -8.02 -11.01
N ALA A 112 8.44 -8.10 -12.27
CA ALA A 112 8.80 -7.12 -13.28
C ALA A 112 8.24 -5.72 -12.95
N ALA A 113 7.03 -5.65 -12.42
CA ALA A 113 6.43 -4.40 -11.97
C ALA A 113 7.19 -3.79 -10.78
N VAL A 114 7.55 -4.60 -9.77
CA VAL A 114 8.41 -4.14 -8.66
C VAL A 114 9.74 -3.61 -9.16
N GLN A 115 10.44 -4.35 -10.04
CA GLN A 115 11.74 -3.96 -10.56
C GLN A 115 11.70 -2.60 -11.26
N ARG A 116 10.66 -2.36 -12.08
CA ARG A 116 10.45 -1.06 -12.73
C ARG A 116 10.11 0.03 -11.71
N ALA A 117 9.26 -0.28 -10.74
CA ALA A 117 8.77 0.66 -9.74
C ALA A 117 9.87 1.27 -8.87
N VAL A 118 10.85 0.44 -8.47
CA VAL A 118 11.90 0.85 -7.52
C VAL A 118 13.21 1.24 -8.20
N HIS A 119 13.24 1.26 -9.54
CA HIS A 119 14.44 1.60 -10.29
C HIS A 119 14.91 3.02 -9.96
N GLY A 120 16.16 3.15 -9.51
CA GLY A 120 16.76 4.44 -9.15
C GLY A 120 16.32 5.02 -7.80
N ILE A 121 15.51 4.28 -7.02
CA ILE A 121 15.07 4.74 -5.69
C ILE A 121 15.95 4.13 -4.59
N ASP A 122 16.40 4.99 -3.68
CA ASP A 122 17.10 4.60 -2.46
C ASP A 122 16.10 4.08 -1.41
N LEU A 123 15.73 2.81 -1.54
CA LEU A 123 14.75 2.14 -0.68
C LEU A 123 15.07 2.25 0.83
N PRO A 124 16.31 2.09 1.30
CA PRO A 124 16.66 2.35 2.72
C PRO A 124 16.22 3.72 3.26
N ASN A 125 16.20 4.76 2.42
CA ASN A 125 15.72 6.10 2.77
C ASN A 125 14.20 6.27 2.53
N CYS A 126 13.52 5.27 1.98
CA CYS A 126 12.07 5.22 1.76
C CYS A 126 11.46 3.96 2.39
N ARG A 127 11.58 3.83 3.72
CA ARG A 127 11.22 2.59 4.48
C ARG A 127 9.82 2.05 4.21
N SER A 128 8.82 2.93 4.05
CA SER A 128 7.45 2.54 3.69
C SER A 128 7.38 1.78 2.36
N LEU A 129 8.13 2.25 1.36
CA LEU A 129 8.22 1.63 0.04
C LEU A 129 9.09 0.38 0.08
N GLN A 130 10.18 0.39 0.86
CA GLN A 130 11.04 -0.77 1.08
C GLN A 130 10.23 -1.96 1.62
N VAL A 131 9.44 -1.73 2.68
CA VAL A 131 8.60 -2.77 3.30
C VAL A 131 7.58 -3.33 2.31
N ARG A 132 6.86 -2.47 1.58
CA ARG A 132 5.88 -2.90 0.57
C ARG A 132 6.54 -3.64 -0.60
N THR A 133 7.76 -3.27 -0.96
CA THR A 133 8.57 -3.96 -1.99
C THR A 133 8.92 -5.37 -1.55
N HIS A 134 9.37 -5.53 -0.30
CA HIS A 134 9.64 -6.84 0.28
C HIS A 134 8.37 -7.70 0.30
N TYR A 135 7.23 -7.13 0.69
CA TYR A 135 5.97 -7.88 0.70
C TYR A 135 5.53 -8.31 -0.70
N ALA A 136 5.54 -7.43 -1.71
CA ALA A 136 5.16 -7.79 -3.08
C ALA A 136 6.00 -8.97 -3.61
N LEU A 137 7.31 -8.97 -3.34
CA LEU A 137 8.22 -10.04 -3.75
C LEU A 137 8.03 -11.32 -2.92
N GLY A 138 7.73 -11.19 -1.62
CA GLY A 138 7.43 -12.31 -0.74
C GLY A 138 6.11 -12.99 -1.10
N ALA A 139 5.07 -12.21 -1.41
CA ALA A 139 3.79 -12.71 -1.90
C ALA A 139 3.95 -13.47 -3.22
N ALA A 140 4.82 -12.99 -4.13
CA ALA A 140 5.10 -13.68 -5.37
C ALA A 140 5.77 -15.05 -5.13
N ALA A 141 6.78 -15.09 -4.26
CA ALA A 141 7.43 -16.35 -3.85
C ALA A 141 6.44 -17.30 -3.15
N LEU A 142 5.57 -16.77 -2.29
CA LEU A 142 4.55 -17.55 -1.60
C LEU A 142 3.56 -18.20 -2.57
N ALA A 143 3.11 -17.47 -3.59
CA ALA A 143 2.22 -17.99 -4.64
C ALA A 143 2.88 -19.09 -5.48
N GLU A 144 4.20 -19.10 -5.59
CA GLU A 144 5.00 -20.14 -6.28
C GLU A 144 5.28 -21.36 -5.39
N GLY A 145 4.93 -21.31 -4.11
CA GLY A 145 5.27 -22.34 -3.13
C GLY A 145 6.72 -22.27 -2.63
N ASP A 146 7.49 -21.24 -3.01
CA ASP A 146 8.82 -20.99 -2.46
C ASP A 146 8.71 -20.31 -1.09
N HIS A 147 8.36 -21.11 -0.09
CA HIS A 147 8.19 -20.65 1.28
C HIS A 147 9.49 -20.13 1.91
N ALA A 148 10.65 -20.58 1.43
CA ALA A 148 11.94 -20.10 1.91
C ALA A 148 12.22 -18.68 1.43
N ALA A 149 12.06 -18.42 0.13
CA ALA A 149 12.19 -17.07 -0.40
C ALA A 149 11.12 -16.13 0.15
N ALA A 150 9.87 -16.61 0.32
CA ALA A 150 8.81 -15.84 0.96
C ALA A 150 9.20 -15.43 2.40
N TYR A 151 9.68 -16.38 3.20
CA TYR A 151 10.17 -16.10 4.56
C TYR A 151 11.28 -15.04 4.56
N ASP A 152 12.30 -15.17 3.72
CA ASP A 152 13.42 -14.22 3.68
C ASP A 152 12.95 -12.79 3.33
N ARG A 153 11.95 -12.69 2.43
CA ARG A 153 11.34 -11.41 2.06
C ARG A 153 10.52 -10.82 3.20
N PHE A 154 9.66 -11.60 3.84
CA PHE A 154 8.85 -11.13 4.95
C PHE A 154 9.71 -10.81 6.18
N ARG A 155 10.76 -11.57 6.47
CA ARG A 155 11.68 -11.28 7.58
C ARG A 155 12.43 -9.96 7.38
N ALA A 156 12.69 -9.58 6.13
CA ALA A 156 13.38 -8.34 5.80
C ALA A 156 12.58 -7.06 6.10
N VAL A 157 11.29 -7.14 6.49
CA VAL A 157 10.51 -5.96 6.92
C VAL A 157 10.72 -5.60 8.40
N TYR A 158 11.58 -6.35 9.10
CA TYR A 158 11.97 -6.14 10.49
C TYR A 158 13.50 -5.99 10.61
N THR A 159 13.97 -5.26 11.63
CA THR A 159 15.40 -5.14 11.93
C THR A 159 16.01 -6.52 12.24
N ARG A 160 17.34 -6.66 12.07
CA ARG A 160 18.07 -7.92 12.31
C ARG A 160 18.59 -8.07 13.74
N GLN A 161 18.21 -7.15 14.63
CA GLN A 161 18.64 -7.18 16.03
C GLN A 161 17.97 -8.37 16.77
N PRO A 162 18.51 -8.79 17.92
CA PRO A 162 17.93 -9.88 18.71
C PRO A 162 16.46 -9.66 19.07
N GLU A 163 16.07 -8.40 19.28
CA GLU A 163 14.67 -7.97 19.40
C GLU A 163 14.31 -7.24 18.09
N PRO A 164 13.61 -7.90 17.15
CA PRO A 164 13.29 -7.31 15.86
C PRO A 164 12.25 -6.20 16.02
N GLU A 165 12.55 -5.02 15.49
CA GLU A 165 11.61 -3.90 15.40
C GLU A 165 11.07 -3.76 13.98
N PRO A 166 9.81 -3.31 13.80
CA PRO A 166 9.28 -2.91 12.49
C PRO A 166 10.21 -1.91 11.76
N LEU A 167 10.57 -2.17 10.50
CA LEU A 167 11.26 -1.15 9.69
C LEU A 167 10.36 0.07 9.44
N HIS A 168 9.04 -0.14 9.34
CA HIS A 168 8.06 0.93 9.23
C HIS A 168 6.88 0.62 10.16
N PHE A 169 6.64 1.49 11.14
CA PHE A 169 5.65 1.30 12.20
C PHE A 169 4.25 0.91 11.70
N HIS A 170 3.79 1.50 10.59
CA HIS A 170 2.49 1.16 10.00
C HIS A 170 2.53 -0.08 9.09
N ALA A 171 3.60 -0.26 8.32
CA ALA A 171 3.55 -1.14 7.15
C ALA A 171 4.07 -2.55 7.41
N SER A 172 5.02 -2.69 8.33
CA SER A 172 5.68 -3.98 8.60
C SER A 172 4.70 -4.97 9.23
N ASP A 173 3.87 -4.51 10.17
CA ASP A 173 3.06 -5.40 11.02
C ASP A 173 1.85 -6.02 10.30
N TYR A 174 1.40 -5.43 9.19
CA TYR A 174 0.43 -6.05 8.28
C TYR A 174 0.89 -7.41 7.74
N TYR A 175 2.20 -7.69 7.75
CA TYR A 175 2.79 -8.86 7.11
C TYR A 175 3.27 -9.92 8.10
N LEU A 176 3.02 -9.72 9.40
CA LEU A 176 3.42 -10.64 10.46
C LEU A 176 2.78 -12.04 10.29
N ALA A 177 1.50 -12.08 9.91
CA ALA A 177 0.80 -13.34 9.69
C ALA A 177 1.44 -14.17 8.57
N ASP A 178 1.81 -13.54 7.46
CA ASP A 178 2.48 -14.20 6.33
C ASP A 178 3.91 -14.62 6.67
N LEU A 179 4.63 -13.81 7.47
CA LEU A 179 5.93 -14.19 8.02
C LEU A 179 5.83 -15.47 8.84
N VAL A 180 4.89 -15.53 9.79
CA VAL A 180 4.67 -16.72 10.63
C VAL A 180 4.27 -17.93 9.78
N ALA A 181 3.37 -17.75 8.81
CA ALA A 181 2.95 -18.82 7.92
C ALA A 181 4.12 -19.38 7.08
N ALA A 182 5.01 -18.52 6.57
CA ALA A 182 6.21 -18.94 5.85
C ALA A 182 7.24 -19.61 6.79
N ALA A 183 7.37 -19.12 8.02
CA ALA A 183 8.26 -19.70 9.04
C ALA A 183 7.86 -21.15 9.37
N VAL A 184 6.58 -21.38 9.67
CA VAL A 184 6.05 -22.73 9.97
C VAL A 184 6.30 -23.70 8.81
N ARG A 185 6.05 -23.28 7.56
CA ARG A 185 6.27 -24.12 6.37
C ARG A 185 7.75 -24.42 6.09
N THR A 186 8.65 -23.64 6.68
CA THR A 186 10.09 -23.83 6.53
C THR A 186 10.77 -24.40 7.78
N GLY A 187 9.98 -24.76 8.80
CA GLY A 187 10.49 -25.32 10.06
C GLY A 187 11.21 -24.28 10.94
N ARG A 188 10.97 -22.99 10.74
CA ARG A 188 11.51 -21.90 11.55
C ARG A 188 10.49 -21.53 12.62
N ALA A 189 10.90 -21.54 13.88
CA ALA A 189 10.02 -21.31 15.04
C ALA A 189 10.54 -20.21 15.99
N GLU A 190 11.60 -19.50 15.57
CA GLU A 190 12.25 -18.43 16.34
C GLU A 190 11.90 -17.05 15.79
#